data_AF-A0A9X1RRT1-F1
#
_entry.id   AF-A0A9X1RRT1-F1
#
_cell.length_a   1.000
_cell.length_b   1.000
_cell.length_c   1.000
_cell.angle_alpha   90.00
_cell.angle_beta   90.00
_cell.angle_gamma   90.00
#
_symmetry.space_group_name_H-M   'P 1'
#
loop_
_entity.id
_entity.type
_entity.pdbx_description
1 polymer ?
#
loop_
_entity_poly.entity_id
_entity_poly.type
_entity_poly.pdbx_seq_one_letter_code
_entity_poly.pdbx_strand_id
1 'polypeptide(L)' 'MSEAAFHPAHPSSVPAITPAPIPLREILPWAIFGGLMLLLALYFVGAEQGATSIFPGMLVHEFVHDGRHLLGFPCH' A
#
# COMPACT_ATOMS: atom_id res chain seq x y z
N MET A 1 -59.16 -43.87 -8.66
CA MET A 1 -58.76 -42.62 -9.31
C MET A 1 -58.33 -41.64 -8.22
N SER A 2 -57.03 -41.68 -7.87
CA SER A 2 -56.43 -40.85 -6.81
C SER A 2 -56.06 -39.49 -7.41
N GLU A 3 -56.64 -38.43 -6.87
CA GLU A 3 -56.34 -37.05 -7.25
C GLU A 3 -54.98 -36.65 -6.67
N ALA A 4 -54.01 -36.35 -7.53
CA ALA A 4 -52.70 -35.85 -7.11
C ALA A 4 -52.83 -34.36 -6.81
N ALA A 5 -52.76 -33.99 -5.53
CA ALA A 5 -52.79 -32.60 -5.09
C ALA A 5 -51.54 -31.85 -5.58
N PHE A 6 -51.74 -30.80 -6.37
CA PHE A 6 -50.69 -29.90 -6.85
C PHE A 6 -50.20 -29.02 -5.69
N HIS A 7 -48.96 -29.25 -5.22
CA HIS A 7 -48.32 -28.37 -4.25
C HIS A 7 -47.73 -27.14 -4.97
N PRO A 8 -48.08 -25.91 -4.58
CA PRO A 8 -47.46 -24.72 -5.16
C PRO A 8 -45.99 -24.67 -4.74
N ALA A 9 -45.09 -24.50 -5.71
CA ALA A 9 -43.69 -24.23 -5.43
C ALA A 9 -43.56 -22.82 -4.82
N HIS A 10 -42.91 -22.73 -3.66
CA HIS A 10 -42.59 -21.44 -3.05
C HIS A 10 -41.46 -20.76 -3.84
N PRO A 11 -41.55 -19.45 -4.11
CA PRO A 11 -40.46 -18.73 -4.76
C PRO A 11 -39.24 -18.71 -3.84
N SER A 12 -38.14 -19.31 -4.29
CA SER A 12 -36.84 -19.20 -3.63
C SER A 12 -36.32 -17.77 -3.80
N SER A 13 -36.24 -17.01 -2.71
CA SER A 13 -35.62 -15.68 -2.73
C SER A 13 -34.10 -15.83 -2.88
N VAL A 14 -33.55 -15.35 -3.99
CA VAL A 14 -32.08 -15.23 -4.14
C VAL A 14 -31.64 -14.00 -3.35
N PRO A 15 -30.74 -14.14 -2.36
CA PRO A 15 -30.25 -12.98 -1.62
C PRO A 15 -29.46 -12.06 -2.57
N ALA A 16 -29.86 -10.79 -2.61
CA ALA A 16 -29.11 -9.76 -3.32
C ALA A 16 -27.82 -9.44 -2.55
N ILE A 17 -26.66 -9.63 -3.19
CA ILE A 17 -25.37 -9.21 -2.61
C ILE A 17 -25.20 -7.72 -2.89
N THR A 18 -25.28 -6.90 -1.85
CA THR A 18 -24.93 -5.48 -1.92
C THR A 18 -23.44 -5.29 -1.65
N PRO A 19 -22.68 -4.60 -2.52
CA PRO A 19 -21.28 -4.29 -2.24
C PRO A 19 -21.16 -3.45 -0.96
N ALA A 20 -20.31 -3.87 -0.04
CA ALA A 20 -20.00 -3.08 1.14
C ALA A 20 -19.18 -1.84 0.75
N PRO A 21 -19.48 -0.64 1.28
CA PRO A 21 -18.67 0.55 1.05
C PRO A 21 -17.27 0.41 1.64
N ILE A 22 -16.26 0.94 0.95
CA ILE A 22 -14.87 0.98 1.45
C ILE A 22 -14.76 2.03 2.57
N PRO A 23 -14.32 1.69 3.79
CA PRO A 23 -14.25 2.62 4.91
C PRO A 23 -13.02 3.54 4.80
N LEU A 24 -13.13 4.59 3.97
CA LEU A 24 -12.02 5.51 3.72
C LEU A 24 -11.44 6.13 4.98
N ARG A 25 -12.27 6.42 5.99
CA ARG A 25 -11.86 7.03 7.26
C ARG A 25 -10.88 6.16 8.05
N GLU A 26 -11.00 4.84 7.93
CA GLU A 26 -10.13 3.88 8.61
C GLU A 26 -8.82 3.68 7.85
N ILE A 27 -8.86 3.79 6.51
CA ILE A 27 -7.70 3.60 5.64
C ILE A 27 -6.82 4.85 5.58
N LEU A 28 -7.43 6.05 5.65
CA LEU A 28 -6.75 7.31 5.38
C LEU A 28 -5.54 7.57 6.29
N PRO A 29 -5.57 7.32 7.62
CA PRO A 29 -4.41 7.53 8.47
C PRO A 29 -3.22 6.65 8.08
N TRP A 30 -3.47 5.39 7.74
CA TRP A 30 -2.43 4.44 7.32
C TRP A 30 -1.90 4.76 5.92
N ALA A 31 -2.77 5.17 5.00
CA ALA A 31 -2.37 5.61 3.67
C ALA A 31 -1.49 6.87 3.75
N ILE A 32 -1.82 7.82 4.62
CA ILE A 32 -0.99 9.00 4.88
C ILE A 32 0.35 8.56 5.47
N PHE A 33 0.34 7.73 6.51
CA PHE A 33 1.57 7.27 7.14
C PHE A 33 2.48 6.53 6.15
N GLY A 34 1.94 5.56 5.42
CA GLY A 34 2.67 4.83 4.38
C GLY A 34 3.15 5.73 3.25
N GLY A 35 2.32 6.69 2.82
CA GLY A 35 2.70 7.69 1.82
C GLY A 35 3.85 8.58 2.28
N LEU A 36 3.84 9.03 3.54
CA LEU A 36 4.94 9.80 4.12
C LEU A 36 6.23 8.96 4.22
N MET A 37 6.13 7.69 4.61
CA MET A 37 7.29 6.78 4.62
C MET A 37 7.84 6.53 3.22
N LEU A 38 6.98 6.39 2.22
CA LEU A 38 7.37 6.28 0.82
C LEU A 38 8.09 7.55 0.34
N LEU A 39 7.54 8.73 0.62
CA LEU A 39 8.17 10.01 0.26
C LEU A 39 9.52 10.18 0.95
N LEU A 40 9.64 9.75 2.21
CA LEU A 40 10.91 9.75 2.94
C LEU A 40 11.93 8.80 2.30
N ALA A 41 11.52 7.59 1.92
CA ALA A 41 12.38 6.64 1.22
C ALA A 41 12.83 7.21 -0.14
N LEU A 42 11.91 7.81 -0.91
CA LEU A 42 12.22 8.47 -2.17
C LEU A 42 13.15 9.68 -1.99
N TYR A 43 13.03 10.41 -0.88
CA TYR A 43 13.97 11.47 -0.53
C TYR A 43 15.37 10.92 -0.29
N PHE A 44 15.53 9.86 0.51
CA PHE A 44 16.84 9.26 0.74
C PHE A 44 17.44 8.70 -0.55
N VAL A 45 16.66 7.95 -1.33
CA VAL A 45 17.10 7.39 -2.63
C VAL A 45 17.41 8.50 -3.65
N GLY A 46 16.62 9.57 -3.70
CA GLY A 46 16.79 10.68 -4.65
C GLY A 46 17.88 11.68 -4.26
N ALA A 47 18.09 11.90 -2.96
CA ALA A 47 19.14 12.78 -2.44
C ALA A 47 20.55 12.23 -2.74
N GLU A 48 20.69 10.90 -2.85
CA GLU A 48 21.95 10.24 -3.24
C GLU A 48 22.40 10.56 -4.67
N GLN A 49 21.52 11.07 -5.53
CA GLN A 49 21.82 11.44 -6.93
C GLN A 49 21.73 12.96 -7.19
N GLY A 50 21.58 13.78 -6.14
CA GLY A 50 21.58 15.25 -6.25
C GLY A 50 20.37 15.89 -6.96
N ALA A 51 19.38 15.11 -7.40
CA ALA A 51 18.28 15.63 -8.22
C ALA A 51 17.22 16.43 -7.43
N THR A 52 17.15 16.28 -6.10
CA THR A 52 16.14 16.92 -5.24
C THR A 52 16.70 17.51 -3.93
N SER A 53 18.02 17.63 -3.79
CA SER A 53 18.61 18.03 -2.51
C SER A 53 18.36 19.52 -2.20
N ILE A 54 17.50 19.79 -1.21
CA ILE A 54 17.28 21.15 -0.66
C ILE A 54 18.44 21.55 0.28
N PHE A 55 19.11 20.56 0.89
CA PHE A 55 20.31 20.74 1.70
C PHE A 55 21.50 20.07 0.99
N PRO A 56 22.72 20.63 1.07
CA PRO A 56 23.90 19.98 0.50
C PRO A 56 24.05 18.57 1.08
N GLY A 57 23.94 17.57 0.21
CA GLY A 57 23.88 16.16 0.57
C GLY A 57 25.18 15.56 1.13
N MET A 58 26.28 16.32 1.24
CA MET A 58 27.62 15.81 1.64
C MET A 58 27.57 14.91 2.87
N LEU A 59 26.92 15.33 3.96
CA LEU A 59 26.89 14.56 5.21
C LEU A 59 26.14 13.23 5.08
N VAL A 60 24.98 13.23 4.41
CA VAL A 60 24.19 11.99 4.22
C VAL A 60 24.87 11.09 3.19
N HIS A 61 25.42 11.69 2.13
CA HIS A 61 26.14 11.01 1.07
C HIS A 61 27.39 10.31 1.61
N GLU A 62 28.19 10.97 2.44
CA GLU A 62 29.36 10.36 3.11
C GLU A 62 28.93 9.28 4.10
N PHE A 63 27.91 9.53 4.93
CA PHE A 63 27.41 8.53 5.88
C PHE A 63 26.93 7.25 5.20
N VAL A 64 26.15 7.35 4.12
CA VAL A 64 25.64 6.18 3.40
C VAL A 64 26.75 5.52 2.58
N HIS A 65 27.61 6.32 1.95
CA HIS A 65 28.78 5.82 1.26
C HIS A 65 29.67 5.00 2.22
N ASP A 66 30.00 5.53 3.40
CA ASP A 66 30.80 4.85 4.42
C ASP A 66 30.10 3.62 5.02
N GLY A 67 28.77 3.68 5.22
CA GLY A 67 27.98 2.54 5.69
C GLY A 67 28.04 1.35 4.72
N ARG A 68 28.04 1.61 3.41
CA ARG A 68 28.18 0.59 2.37
C ARG A 68 29.56 -0.06 2.38
N HIS A 69 30.60 0.75 2.59
CA HIS A 69 31.98 0.26 2.80
C HIS A 69 32.11 -0.58 4.07
N LEU A 70 31.50 -0.15 5.17
CA LEU A 70 31.47 -0.90 6.45
C LEU A 70 30.77 -2.26 6.31
N LEU A 71 29.75 -2.36 5.45
CA LEU A 71 29.03 -3.60 5.17
C LEU A 71 29.72 -4.45 4.08
N GLY A 72 30.88 -4.02 3.57
CA GLY A 72 31.69 -4.77 2.60
C GLY A 72 31.18 -4.73 1.16
N PHE A 73 30.22 -3.85 0.86
CA PHE A 73 29.69 -3.69 -0.50
C PHE A 73 30.64 -2.85 -1.36
N PRO A 74 31.12 -3.35 -2.52
CA PRO A 74 32.15 -2.68 -3.32
C PRO A 74 31.65 -1.43 -4.04
N CYS A 75 32.49 -0.38 -4.08
CA CYS A 75 32.23 0.94 -4.67
C CYS A 75 32.99 1.16 -5.98
N HIS A 76 32.63 0.46 -7.05
CA HIS A 76 33.11 0.79 -8.39
C HIS A 76 32.09 0.40 -9.45
#